data_AF-A0A9R0RNE3-F1
#
_entry.id   AF-A0A9R0RNE3-F1
#
_cell.length_a   1.000
_cell.length_b   1.000
_cell.length_c   1.000
_cell.angle_alpha   90.00
_cell.angle_beta   90.00
_cell.angle_gamma   90.00
#
_symmetry.space_group_name_H-M   'P 1'
#
loop_
_entity.id
_entity.type
_entity.pdbx_description
1 polymer ?
#
loop_
_entity_poly.entity_id
_entity_poly.type
_entity_poly.pdbx_seq_one_letter_code
_entity_poly.pdbx_strand_id
1 'polypeptide(L)'
;MAAAAPAAPVASQAQAVLRGRLCDPAFVHSRLRSSPDTNYSKLKYLVSSSVSEACNNSVLLLGPRGCGKGAVLDMVLEDLKEEHPDAISVIRLNGMLHSDDNCATKEIARQLCLEHELSFSKMVHTRLPFPLLNDFFVLPFQIG
;
A
#
# COMPACT_ATOMS: atom_id res chain seq x y z
N MET A 1 57.92 3.25 14.57
CA MET A 1 57.14 2.00 14.45
C MET A 1 55.67 2.34 14.66
N ALA A 2 54.99 2.78 13.60
CA ALA A 2 53.59 3.23 13.67
C ALA A 2 52.68 2.02 13.44
N ALA A 3 51.91 1.65 14.46
CA ALA A 3 50.93 0.57 14.39
C ALA A 3 49.73 1.02 13.54
N ALA A 4 49.41 0.22 12.52
CA ALA A 4 48.29 0.42 11.63
C ALA A 4 46.94 0.26 12.38
N ALA A 5 46.11 1.31 12.33
CA ALA A 5 44.73 1.30 12.81
C ALA A 5 43.79 0.55 11.84
N PRO A 6 42.67 -0.04 12.32
CA PRO A 6 41.91 -1.03 11.58
C PRO A 6 41.00 -0.41 10.52
N ALA A 7 41.14 -0.80 9.26
CA ALA A 7 40.35 -0.33 8.11
C ALA A 7 38.90 -0.88 8.04
N ALA A 8 38.39 -1.50 9.09
CA ALA A 8 37.08 -2.15 9.13
C ALA A 8 35.82 -1.23 9.22
N PRO A 9 35.85 0.00 9.77
CA PRO A 9 34.61 0.77 9.98
C PRO A 9 34.10 1.44 8.69
N VAL A 10 34.99 1.85 7.77
CA VAL A 10 34.59 2.60 6.57
C VAL A 10 33.95 1.69 5.52
N ALA A 11 34.47 0.46 5.37
CA ALA A 11 33.95 -0.52 4.43
C ALA A 11 32.54 -1.00 4.82
N SER A 12 32.30 -1.23 6.12
CA SER A 12 30.98 -1.62 6.63
C SER A 12 29.97 -0.48 6.51
N GLN A 13 30.40 0.76 6.74
CA GLN A 13 29.56 1.95 6.54
C GLN A 13 29.20 2.18 5.07
N ALA A 14 30.16 2.03 4.15
CA ALA A 14 29.90 2.11 2.71
C ALA A 14 28.94 1.00 2.25
N GLN A 15 29.12 -0.23 2.76
CA GLN A 15 28.22 -1.34 2.46
C GLN A 15 26.80 -1.07 2.96
N ALA A 16 26.63 -0.48 4.14
CA ALA A 16 25.31 -0.11 4.66
C ALA A 16 24.61 0.93 3.76
N VAL A 17 25.34 1.96 3.32
CA VAL A 17 24.79 2.99 2.41
C VAL A 17 24.41 2.40 1.04
N LEU A 18 25.26 1.53 0.47
CA LEU A 18 24.96 0.88 -0.80
C LEU A 18 23.77 -0.08 -0.69
N ARG A 19 23.68 -0.83 0.41
CA ARG A 19 22.52 -1.70 0.68
C ARG A 19 21.23 -0.89 0.82
N GLY A 20 21.24 0.21 1.56
CA GLY A 20 20.08 1.11 1.61
C GLY A 20 19.68 1.57 0.22
N ARG A 21 20.61 2.16 -0.55
CA ARG A 21 20.29 2.66 -1.90
C ARG A 21 19.79 1.62 -2.89
N LEU A 22 20.24 0.37 -2.79
CA LEU A 22 19.86 -0.70 -3.70
C LEU A 22 18.59 -1.44 -3.25
N CYS A 23 18.35 -1.52 -1.95
CA CYS A 23 17.21 -2.23 -1.37
C CYS A 23 16.02 -1.31 -1.06
N ASP A 24 16.22 0.01 -0.99
CA ASP A 24 15.16 0.96 -0.69
C ASP A 24 14.36 1.27 -1.96
N PRO A 25 13.10 0.80 -2.07
CA PRO A 25 12.26 1.10 -3.22
C PRO A 25 12.05 2.61 -3.36
N ALA A 26 11.90 3.35 -2.26
CA ALA A 26 11.76 4.80 -2.27
C ALA A 26 12.96 5.50 -2.98
N PHE A 27 14.18 5.02 -2.77
CA PHE A 27 15.37 5.61 -3.39
C PHE A 27 15.44 5.33 -4.90
N VAL A 28 15.19 4.08 -5.30
CA VAL A 28 15.23 3.68 -6.73
C VAL A 28 14.13 4.37 -7.53
N HIS A 29 12.94 4.48 -6.94
CA HIS A 29 11.77 5.00 -7.61
C HIS A 29 11.62 6.52 -7.52
N SER A 30 12.31 7.21 -6.59
CA SER A 30 12.41 8.67 -6.56
C SER A 30 12.92 9.27 -7.88
N ARG A 31 13.79 8.55 -8.61
CA ARG A 31 14.27 8.94 -9.93
C ARG A 31 13.17 8.93 -11.00
N LEU A 32 12.06 8.22 -10.78
CA LEU A 32 10.93 8.21 -11.70
C LEU A 32 10.04 9.45 -11.55
N ARG A 33 10.15 10.21 -10.43
CA ARG A 33 9.43 11.48 -10.23
C ARG A 33 9.93 12.61 -11.13
N SER A 34 11.15 12.51 -11.69
CA SER A 34 11.83 13.66 -12.31
C SER A 34 11.40 13.98 -13.75
N SER A 35 10.51 13.19 -14.36
CA SER A 35 10.10 13.37 -15.75
C SER A 35 8.58 13.58 -15.85
N PRO A 36 8.13 14.73 -16.41
CA PRO A 36 6.71 15.11 -16.43
C PRO A 36 5.85 14.19 -17.31
N ASP A 37 6.41 13.57 -18.35
CA ASP A 37 5.67 12.68 -19.28
C ASP A 37 5.60 11.22 -18.83
N THR A 38 6.05 10.91 -17.61
CA THR A 38 6.08 9.54 -17.10
C THR A 38 4.69 9.01 -16.78
N ASN A 39 4.59 7.68 -16.78
CA ASN A 39 3.40 6.96 -16.31
C ASN A 39 3.01 7.35 -14.87
N TYR A 40 3.98 7.80 -14.07
CA TYR A 40 3.75 8.32 -12.72
C TYR A 40 2.87 9.58 -12.75
N SER A 41 3.21 10.60 -13.55
CA SER A 41 2.41 11.84 -13.63
C SER A 41 0.98 11.58 -14.08
N LYS A 42 0.80 10.67 -15.06
CA LYS A 42 -0.52 10.28 -15.56
C LYS A 42 -1.33 9.56 -14.48
N LEU A 43 -0.72 8.63 -13.75
CA LEU A 43 -1.37 7.93 -12.66
C LEU A 43 -1.73 8.89 -11.52
N LYS A 44 -0.79 9.76 -11.13
CA LYS A 44 -1.02 10.79 -10.11
C LYS A 44 -2.18 11.71 -10.49
N TYR A 45 -2.21 12.19 -11.73
CA TYR A 45 -3.31 13.02 -12.21
C TYR A 45 -4.66 12.29 -12.10
N LEU A 46 -4.76 11.05 -12.62
CA LEU A 46 -6.00 10.29 -12.57
C LEU A 46 -6.50 10.05 -11.15
N VAL A 47 -5.61 9.67 -10.22
CA VAL A 47 -6.01 9.41 -8.83
C VAL A 47 -6.32 10.73 -8.11
N SER A 48 -5.53 11.79 -8.30
CA SER A 48 -5.77 13.12 -7.74
C SER A 48 -7.12 13.70 -8.19
N SER A 49 -7.39 13.68 -9.50
CA SER A 49 -8.68 14.11 -10.06
C SER A 49 -9.85 13.30 -9.51
N SER A 50 -9.67 12.00 -9.27
CA SER A 50 -10.72 11.16 -8.66
C SER A 50 -11.07 11.61 -7.24
N VAL A 51 -10.07 12.04 -6.46
CA VAL A 51 -10.25 12.56 -5.09
C VAL A 51 -10.86 13.97 -5.12
N SER A 52 -10.36 14.87 -5.96
CA SER A 52 -10.80 16.27 -5.99
C SER A 52 -12.18 16.46 -6.66
N GLU A 53 -12.47 15.68 -7.70
CA GLU A 53 -13.71 15.80 -8.49
C GLU A 53 -14.75 14.72 -8.12
N ALA A 54 -14.46 13.87 -7.13
CA ALA A 54 -15.31 12.75 -6.71
C ALA A 54 -15.75 11.83 -7.87
N CYS A 55 -14.83 11.59 -8.81
CA CYS A 55 -15.08 10.80 -10.01
C CYS A 55 -14.56 9.36 -9.86
N ASN A 56 -15.33 8.39 -10.36
CA ASN A 56 -14.99 6.98 -10.32
C ASN A 56 -14.14 6.59 -11.53
N ASN A 57 -12.82 6.52 -11.35
CA ASN A 57 -11.90 6.06 -12.38
C ASN A 57 -11.32 4.68 -12.07
N SER A 58 -11.04 3.90 -13.12
CA SER A 58 -10.36 2.61 -13.00
C SER A 58 -9.12 2.59 -13.88
N VAL A 59 -8.02 2.01 -13.36
CA VAL A 59 -6.72 1.97 -14.06
C VAL A 59 -6.13 0.58 -13.96
N LEU A 60 -5.63 0.06 -15.08
CA LEU A 60 -4.96 -1.24 -15.16
C LEU A 60 -3.48 -1.06 -15.54
N LEU A 61 -2.57 -1.48 -14.66
CA LEU A 61 -1.12 -1.38 -14.88
C LEU A 61 -0.55 -2.65 -15.53
N LEU A 62 -0.25 -2.58 -16.83
CA LEU A 62 0.32 -3.68 -17.63
C LEU A 62 1.84 -3.52 -17.84
N GLY A 63 2.55 -4.64 -18.07
CA GLY A 63 4.01 -4.68 -18.17
C GLY A 63 4.66 -5.93 -17.53
N PRO A 64 5.96 -6.17 -17.78
CA PRO A 64 6.68 -7.35 -17.29
C PRO A 64 6.87 -7.36 -15.77
N ARG A 65 7.18 -8.54 -15.22
CA ARG A 65 7.54 -8.68 -13.80
C ARG A 65 8.84 -7.91 -13.51
N GLY A 66 8.89 -7.23 -12.37
CA GLY A 66 10.05 -6.41 -11.98
C GLY A 66 10.06 -4.99 -12.55
N CYS A 67 9.04 -4.57 -13.32
CA CYS A 67 8.96 -3.21 -13.89
C CYS A 67 8.60 -2.12 -12.84
N GLY A 68 8.57 -2.44 -11.54
CA GLY A 68 8.28 -1.45 -10.49
C GLY A 68 6.85 -0.90 -10.48
N LYS A 69 5.88 -1.57 -11.13
CA LYS A 69 4.48 -1.10 -11.18
C LYS A 69 3.88 -0.80 -9.80
N GLY A 70 4.07 -1.75 -8.88
CA GLY A 70 3.59 -1.61 -7.50
C GLY A 70 4.25 -0.42 -6.81
N ALA A 71 5.56 -0.26 -6.98
CA ALA A 71 6.28 0.85 -6.40
C ALA A 71 5.90 2.22 -6.97
N VAL A 72 5.57 2.31 -8.27
CA VAL A 72 5.02 3.55 -8.86
C VAL A 72 3.67 3.90 -8.22
N LEU A 73 2.80 2.91 -8.02
CA LEU A 73 1.52 3.09 -7.36
C LEU A 73 1.70 3.50 -5.90
N ASP A 74 2.61 2.85 -5.17
CA ASP A 74 2.90 3.15 -3.77
C ASP A 74 3.41 4.58 -3.60
N MET A 75 4.31 5.06 -4.46
CA MET A 75 4.76 6.45 -4.43
C MET A 75 3.64 7.45 -4.68
N VAL A 76 2.80 7.24 -5.71
CA VAL A 76 1.66 8.13 -6.01
C VAL A 76 0.73 8.19 -4.81
N LEU A 77 0.50 7.04 -4.17
CA LEU A 77 -0.37 6.93 -3.03
C LEU A 77 0.19 7.62 -1.79
N GLU A 78 1.49 7.47 -1.51
CA GLU A 78 2.18 8.21 -0.45
C GLU A 78 2.06 9.72 -0.66
N ASP A 79 2.30 10.20 -1.89
CA ASP A 79 2.19 11.63 -2.23
C ASP A 79 0.77 12.16 -2.04
N LEU A 80 -0.26 11.37 -2.38
CA LEU A 80 -1.65 11.77 -2.20
C LEU A 80 -2.11 11.69 -0.74
N LYS A 81 -1.57 10.76 0.05
CA LYS A 81 -1.84 10.68 1.49
C LYS A 81 -1.26 11.88 2.24
N GLU A 82 -0.12 12.40 1.79
CA GLU A 82 0.42 13.66 2.32
C GLU A 82 -0.46 14.87 1.99
N GLU A 83 -1.06 14.89 0.80
CA GLU A 83 -1.91 16.00 0.33
C GLU A 83 -3.31 15.97 0.94
N HIS A 84 -3.90 14.77 1.12
CA HIS A 84 -5.25 14.55 1.61
C HIS A 84 -5.32 13.34 2.58
N PRO A 85 -4.90 13.50 3.84
CA PRO A 85 -4.81 12.38 4.80
C PRO A 85 -6.15 11.75 5.15
N ASP A 86 -7.22 12.56 5.25
CA ASP A 86 -8.52 12.10 5.76
C ASP A 86 -9.51 11.68 4.66
N ALA A 87 -9.17 11.91 3.38
CA ALA A 87 -10.08 11.67 2.26
C ALA A 87 -9.79 10.36 1.50
N ILE A 88 -8.69 9.67 1.81
CA ILE A 88 -8.19 8.53 1.02
C ILE A 88 -8.05 7.29 1.88
N SER A 89 -8.94 6.33 1.64
CA SER A 89 -8.89 4.97 2.21
C SER A 89 -8.34 3.99 1.17
N VAL A 90 -7.38 3.15 1.54
CA VAL A 90 -6.63 2.31 0.61
C VAL A 90 -6.85 0.85 0.93
N ILE A 91 -7.56 0.18 0.03
CA ILE A 91 -7.80 -1.25 0.12
C ILE A 91 -6.87 -2.00 -0.84
N ARG A 92 -6.02 -2.88 -0.31
CA ARG A 92 -5.10 -3.72 -1.10
C ARG A 92 -5.57 -5.17 -1.07
N LEU A 93 -5.95 -5.68 -2.22
CA LEU A 93 -6.32 -7.09 -2.41
C LEU A 93 -5.26 -7.80 -3.26
N ASN A 94 -4.98 -9.06 -2.93
CA ASN A 94 -4.10 -9.93 -3.71
C ASN A 94 -4.87 -11.17 -4.19
N GLY A 95 -5.00 -11.33 -5.52
CA GLY A 95 -5.72 -12.47 -6.12
C GLY A 95 -5.07 -13.84 -5.85
N MET A 96 -3.80 -13.91 -5.43
CA MET A 96 -3.19 -15.16 -4.99
C MET A 96 -3.58 -15.54 -3.55
N LEU A 97 -3.92 -14.56 -2.71
CA LEU A 97 -4.30 -14.77 -1.31
C LEU A 97 -5.82 -14.85 -1.14
N HIS A 98 -6.57 -14.12 -1.95
CA HIS A 98 -8.03 -14.10 -1.95
C HIS A 98 -8.55 -14.84 -3.16
N SER A 99 -8.49 -16.17 -3.10
CA SER A 99 -8.94 -17.04 -4.20
C SER A 99 -10.47 -17.12 -4.32
N ASP A 100 -11.19 -16.83 -3.23
CA ASP A 100 -12.64 -16.84 -3.16
C ASP A 100 -13.21 -15.43 -2.91
N ASP A 101 -14.35 -15.12 -3.53
CA ASP A 101 -15.05 -13.84 -3.34
C ASP A 101 -15.40 -13.57 -1.88
N ASN A 102 -15.70 -14.62 -1.11
CA ASN A 102 -15.96 -14.53 0.32
C ASN A 102 -14.73 -14.04 1.09
N CYS A 103 -13.55 -14.52 0.72
CA CYS A 103 -12.29 -14.10 1.34
C CYS A 103 -11.94 -12.66 0.95
N ALA A 104 -12.14 -12.29 -0.31
CA ALA A 104 -11.92 -10.92 -0.79
C ALA A 104 -12.86 -9.93 -0.09
N THR A 105 -14.16 -10.24 -0.01
CA THR A 105 -15.16 -9.36 0.63
C THR A 105 -14.88 -9.17 2.12
N LYS A 106 -14.50 -10.25 2.82
CA LYS A 106 -14.09 -10.18 4.23
C LYS A 106 -12.87 -9.28 4.41
N GLU A 107 -11.90 -9.35 3.50
CA GLU A 107 -10.70 -8.53 3.58
C GLU A 107 -10.98 -7.05 3.27
N ILE A 108 -11.83 -6.75 2.29
CA ILE A 108 -12.31 -5.38 2.01
C ILE A 108 -12.95 -4.79 3.27
N ALA A 109 -13.90 -5.52 3.87
CA ALA A 109 -14.58 -5.06 5.08
C ALA A 109 -13.59 -4.86 6.25
N ARG A 110 -12.65 -5.80 6.43
CA ARG A 110 -11.62 -5.72 7.48
C ARG A 110 -10.73 -4.48 7.31
N GLN A 111 -10.26 -4.19 6.09
CA GLN A 111 -9.40 -3.03 5.83
C GLN A 111 -10.14 -1.71 6.03
N LEU A 112 -11.38 -1.61 5.53
CA LEU A 112 -12.23 -0.43 5.72
C LEU A 112 -12.49 -0.13 7.20
N CYS A 113 -12.83 -1.14 8.00
CA CYS A 113 -13.10 -0.94 9.42
C CYS A 113 -11.86 -0.51 10.20
N LEU A 114 -10.67 -0.97 9.80
CA LEU A 114 -9.42 -0.57 10.43
C LEU A 114 -9.02 0.86 10.07
N GLU A 115 -9.19 1.28 8.82
CA GLU A 115 -8.84 2.65 8.40
C GLU A 115 -9.78 3.70 8.98
N HIS A 116 -11.08 3.40 9.14
CA HIS A 116 -12.06 4.35 9.66
C HIS A 116 -12.33 4.24 11.17
N GLU A 117 -11.50 3.47 11.90
CA GLU A 117 -11.69 3.17 13.34
C GLU A 117 -13.12 2.76 13.71
N LEU A 118 -13.83 2.13 12.77
CA LEU A 118 -15.22 1.74 12.97
C LEU A 118 -15.23 0.61 13.99
N SER A 119 -15.69 0.92 15.20
CA SER A 119 -15.91 -0.11 16.20
C SER A 119 -17.01 -1.03 15.70
N PHE A 120 -16.62 -2.25 15.32
CA PHE A 120 -17.56 -3.36 15.29
C PHE A 120 -18.12 -3.47 16.71
N SER A 121 -19.35 -3.00 16.91
CA SER A 121 -20.13 -3.35 18.09
C SER A 121 -20.31 -4.87 18.01
N LYS A 122 -19.45 -5.58 18.75
CA LYS A 122 -19.52 -7.03 18.94
C LYS A 122 -20.97 -7.38 19.29
N MET A 123 -21.67 -8.05 18.38
CA MET A 123 -22.81 -8.87 18.75
C MET A 123 -22.45 -10.32 18.46
N VAL A 124 -22.11 -11.01 19.55
CA VAL A 124 -22.08 -12.47 19.76
C VAL A 124 -21.14 -13.28 18.87
N HIS A 125 -19.97 -13.66 19.42
CA HIS A 125 -19.76 -15.07 19.73
C HIS A 125 -18.78 -15.22 20.89
N THR A 126 -19.34 -15.74 21.99
CA THR A 126 -18.65 -16.39 23.09
C THR A 126 -17.58 -17.36 22.58
N ARG A 127 -16.46 -17.45 23.32
CA ARG A 127 -15.42 -18.49 23.28
C ARG A 127 -15.83 -19.76 22.52
N LEU A 128 -15.09 -20.15 21.48
CA LEU A 128 -14.64 -21.53 21.20
C LEU A 128 -13.64 -21.53 20.01
N PRO A 129 -12.75 -22.54 19.92
CA PRO A 129 -11.73 -22.63 18.88
C PRO A 129 -12.36 -22.97 17.53
N PHE A 130 -11.72 -22.56 16.42
CA PHE A 130 -12.06 -22.86 15.01
C PHE A 130 -12.64 -24.27 14.79
N PRO A 131 -13.41 -24.58 13.70
CA PRO A 131 -13.59 -23.83 12.45
C PRO A 131 -15.04 -23.87 11.84
N LEU A 132 -15.19 -23.21 10.69
CA LEU A 132 -16.24 -23.37 9.67
C LEU A 132 -17.63 -22.74 9.89
N LEU A 133 -18.15 -22.30 8.74
CA LEU A 133 -19.55 -22.11 8.38
C LEU A 133 -20.06 -20.66 8.45
N ASN A 134 -20.14 -20.08 7.25
CA ASN A 134 -21.18 -19.16 6.78
C ASN A 134 -21.96 -18.41 7.86
N ASP A 135 -21.45 -17.27 8.29
CA ASP A 135 -22.32 -16.21 8.80
C ASP A 135 -22.15 -14.95 7.96
N PHE A 136 -23.19 -14.76 7.18
CA PHE A 136 -23.57 -13.60 6.40
C PHE A 136 -23.62 -12.39 7.34
N PHE A 137 -22.74 -11.40 7.15
CA PHE A 137 -22.91 -10.12 7.84
C PHE A 137 -22.68 -8.98 6.84
N VAL A 138 -23.73 -8.75 6.03
CA VAL A 138 -23.97 -7.44 5.43
C VAL A 138 -24.38 -6.53 6.57
N LEU A 139 -23.44 -5.73 7.08
CA LEU A 139 -23.80 -4.58 7.90
C LEU A 139 -24.51 -3.55 7.01
N PRO A 140 -25.66 -2.97 7.42
CA PRO A 140 -26.10 -1.72 6.83
C PRO A 140 -25.07 -0.67 7.19
N PHE A 141 -24.37 -0.17 6.18
CA PHE A 141 -23.50 0.99 6.25
C PHE A 141 -24.39 2.22 6.50
N GLN A 142 -24.71 2.49 7.76
CA GLN A 142 -25.53 3.62 8.14
C GLN A 142 -24.61 4.81 8.43
N ILE A 143 -24.30 5.56 7.37
CA ILE A 143 -23.72 6.89 7.49
C ILE A 143 -24.83 7.79 8.02
N GLY A 144 -24.68 8.24 9.26
CA GLY A 144 -25.48 9.29 9.89
C GLY A 144 -24.56 10.37 10.40
#